data_AF-A0A670YCQ2-F1
#
_entry.id   AF-A0A670YCQ2-F1
#
_cell.length_a   1.000
_cell.length_b   1.000
_cell.length_c   1.000
_cell.angle_alpha   90.00
_cell.angle_beta   90.00
_cell.angle_gamma   90.00
#
_symmetry.space_group_name_H-M   'P 1'
#
loop_
_entity.id
_entity.type
_entity.pdbx_description
1 polymer ?
#
loop_
_entity_poly.entity_id
_entity_poly.type
_entity_poly.pdbx_seq_one_letter_code
_entity_poly.pdbx_strand_id
1 'polypeptide(L)'
;ELQAGTRRETVRTPSLVVVGQGLGHPRWSGTERKESVLEFVNTEASYGEDLRIIKEEFYLPMQAAGLLTQEQLLVVFSNIQELIDLNENFLEYLQEEIEQAIEQVLCRTWNTHPVLVTAM
;
A
#
# COMPACT_ATOMS: atom_id res chain seq x y z
N GLU A 1 47.80 -0.34 24.43
CA GLU A 1 46.47 0.30 24.45
C GLU A 1 45.61 -0.28 23.34
N LEU A 2 44.36 -0.58 23.66
CA LEU A 2 43.36 -1.22 22.81
C LEU A 2 42.71 -0.17 21.91
N GLN A 3 42.62 -0.38 20.59
CA GLN A 3 41.53 0.23 19.81
C GLN A 3 40.90 -0.79 18.89
N ALA A 4 39.64 -1.08 19.22
CA ALA A 4 38.76 -2.08 18.67
C ALA A 4 38.35 -1.76 17.22
N GLY A 5 38.37 -2.79 16.37
CA GLY A 5 37.70 -2.76 15.09
C GLY A 5 36.19 -2.58 15.28
N THR A 6 35.65 -1.50 14.71
CA THR A 6 34.19 -1.32 14.63
C THR A 6 33.72 -1.83 13.27
N ARG A 7 33.44 -3.13 13.21
CA ARG A 7 32.70 -3.77 12.12
C ARG A 7 31.25 -3.27 12.19
N ARG A 8 30.86 -2.37 11.28
CA ARG A 8 29.44 -2.00 11.13
C ARG A 8 28.73 -3.09 10.34
N GLU A 9 27.94 -3.88 11.05
CA GLU A 9 26.93 -4.76 10.46
C GLU A 9 25.87 -3.90 9.77
N THR A 10 25.81 -4.00 8.44
CA THR A 10 24.69 -3.52 7.65
C THR A 10 23.56 -4.53 7.80
N VAL A 11 22.59 -4.19 8.66
CA VAL A 11 21.29 -4.87 8.66
C VAL A 11 20.65 -4.60 7.32
N ARG A 12 20.54 -5.65 6.49
CA ARG A 12 19.88 -5.61 5.19
C ARG A 12 18.36 -5.54 5.40
N THR A 13 17.79 -4.35 5.31
CA THR A 13 16.37 -4.20 4.96
C THR A 13 16.27 -4.10 3.44
N PRO A 14 15.62 -5.05 2.74
CA PRO A 14 15.42 -4.94 1.31
C PRO A 14 14.24 -4.01 1.03
N SER A 15 14.54 -2.80 0.54
CA SER A 15 13.78 -1.99 -0.45
C SER A 15 14.07 -0.48 -0.30
N LEU A 16 14.59 -0.01 0.85
CA LEU A 16 14.84 1.42 1.05
C LEU A 16 16.33 1.77 0.85
N VAL A 17 16.72 2.15 -0.36
CA VAL A 17 17.99 2.86 -0.58
C VAL A 17 17.77 4.33 -0.21
N VAL A 18 17.88 4.65 1.09
CA VAL A 18 17.96 6.04 1.52
C VAL A 18 19.38 6.54 1.29
N VAL A 19 19.63 7.12 0.12
CA VAL A 19 20.86 7.87 -0.13
C VAL A 19 20.80 9.16 0.68
N GLY A 20 21.53 9.19 1.79
CA GLY A 20 21.75 10.44 2.52
C GLY A 20 22.70 11.36 1.75
N GLN A 21 22.21 12.53 1.35
CA GLN A 21 22.85 13.86 1.47
C GLN A 21 22.08 14.94 0.70
N GLY A 22 21.78 16.05 1.38
CA GLY A 22 21.29 17.30 0.76
C GLY A 22 19.90 17.72 1.24
N LEU A 23 19.83 18.84 1.95
CA LEU A 23 18.60 19.52 2.36
C LEU A 23 17.79 19.95 1.13
N GLY A 24 16.94 19.06 0.64
CA GLY A 24 15.87 19.33 -0.29
C GLY A 24 14.71 18.47 0.14
N HIS A 25 13.65 19.09 0.66
CA HIS A 25 12.36 18.41 0.80
C HIS A 25 12.07 17.70 -0.52
N PRO A 26 11.84 16.37 -0.57
CA PRO A 26 11.59 15.70 -1.82
C PRO A 26 10.38 16.34 -2.47
N ARG A 27 10.63 17.10 -3.54
CA ARG A 27 9.58 17.61 -4.39
C ARG A 27 9.33 16.51 -5.41
N TRP A 28 8.63 15.48 -4.96
CA TRP A 28 8.14 14.41 -5.83
C TRP A 28 7.51 15.05 -7.05
N SER A 29 7.95 14.64 -8.25
CA SER A 29 7.26 15.02 -9.47
C SER A 29 5.82 14.49 -9.42
N GLY A 30 4.89 15.12 -10.16
CA GLY A 30 3.52 14.65 -10.21
C GLY A 30 3.41 13.16 -10.63
N THR A 31 4.34 12.71 -11.47
CA THR A 31 4.46 11.31 -11.90
C THR A 31 4.94 10.41 -10.78
N GLU A 32 6.04 10.73 -10.09
CA GLU A 32 6.57 9.91 -8.99
C GLU A 32 5.55 9.77 -7.85
N ARG A 33 4.86 10.87 -7.50
CA ARG A 33 3.79 10.81 -6.49
C ARG A 33 2.64 9.90 -6.94
N LYS A 34 2.25 9.96 -8.22
CA LYS A 34 1.18 9.10 -8.76
C LYS A 34 1.60 7.64 -8.73
N GLU A 35 2.83 7.32 -9.13
CA GLU A 35 3.36 5.96 -9.15
C GLU A 35 3.43 5.37 -7.73
N SER A 36 3.96 6.10 -6.75
CA SER A 36 3.99 5.62 -5.36
C SER A 36 2.61 5.38 -4.77
N VAL A 37 1.62 6.22 -5.11
CA VAL A 37 0.23 6.03 -4.65
C VAL A 37 -0.40 4.82 -5.31
N LEU A 38 -0.18 4.60 -6.61
CA LEU A 38 -0.68 3.41 -7.31
C LEU A 38 -0.01 2.13 -6.82
N GLU A 39 1.29 2.18 -6.54
CA GLU A 39 2.01 1.06 -5.93
C GLU A 39 1.37 0.68 -4.59
N PHE A 40 1.07 1.66 -3.74
CA PHE A 40 0.41 1.43 -2.45
C PHE A 40 -0.95 0.72 -2.61
N VAL A 41 -1.80 1.19 -3.53
CA VAL A 41 -3.08 0.52 -3.84
C VAL A 41 -2.88 -0.91 -4.32
N ASN A 42 -1.90 -1.13 -5.20
CA ASN A 42 -1.61 -2.47 -5.71
C ASN A 42 -1.16 -3.40 -4.59
N THR A 43 -0.30 -2.93 -3.69
CA THR A 43 0.15 -3.74 -2.55
C THR A 43 -0.99 -4.07 -1.60
N GLU A 44 -1.93 -3.13 -1.40
CA GLU A 44 -3.11 -3.34 -0.57
C GLU A 44 -4.09 -4.34 -1.20
N ALA A 45 -4.27 -4.29 -2.53
CA ALA A 45 -5.09 -5.25 -3.27
C ALA A 45 -4.50 -6.66 -3.24
N SER A 46 -3.18 -6.78 -3.42
CA SER A 46 -2.48 -8.07 -3.28
C SER A 46 -2.58 -8.63 -1.87
N TYR A 47 -2.50 -7.77 -0.84
CA TYR A 47 -2.70 -8.20 0.55
C TYR A 47 -4.10 -8.78 0.77
N GLY A 48 -5.15 -8.12 0.27
CA GLY A 48 -6.52 -8.65 0.33
C GLY A 48 -6.68 -10.00 -0.35
N GLU A 49 -6.02 -10.19 -1.49
CA GLU A 49 -6.02 -11.47 -2.19
C GLU A 49 -5.33 -12.58 -1.39
N ASP A 50 -4.16 -12.29 -0.80
CA ASP A 50 -3.46 -13.24 0.06
C ASP A 50 -4.33 -13.65 1.26
N LEU A 51 -5.08 -12.71 1.86
CA LEU A 51 -6.02 -13.03 2.94
C LEU A 51 -7.15 -13.97 2.48
N ARG A 52 -7.69 -13.76 1.28
CA ARG A 52 -8.70 -14.66 0.69
C ARG A 52 -8.13 -16.05 0.44
N ILE A 53 -6.93 -16.16 -0.12
CA ILE A 53 -6.23 -17.43 -0.32
C ILE A 53 -6.03 -18.15 1.01
N ILE A 54 -5.54 -17.46 2.05
CA ILE A 54 -5.37 -18.05 3.39
C ILE A 54 -6.70 -18.61 3.92
N LYS A 55 -7.79 -17.87 3.76
CA LYS A 55 -9.11 -18.31 4.21
C LYS A 55 -9.63 -19.51 3.42
N GLU A 56 -9.54 -19.46 2.10
CA GLU A 56 -10.15 -20.45 1.19
C GLU A 56 -9.36 -21.74 1.11
N GLU A 57 -8.03 -21.67 1.11
CA GLU A 57 -7.17 -22.84 0.93
C GLU A 57 -6.74 -23.48 2.25
N PHE A 58 -6.79 -22.74 3.36
CA PHE A 58 -6.33 -23.24 4.66
C PHE A 58 -7.42 -23.22 5.73
N TYR A 59 -8.03 -22.07 6.03
CA TYR A 59 -9.03 -21.98 7.11
C TYR A 59 -10.24 -22.88 6.85
N LEU A 60 -10.92 -22.71 5.70
CA LEU A 60 -12.14 -23.46 5.38
C LEU A 60 -11.89 -24.97 5.25
N PRO A 61 -10.83 -25.45 4.57
CA PRO A 61 -10.56 -26.87 4.47
C PRO A 61 -10.23 -27.51 5.82
N MET A 62 -9.46 -26.82 6.68
CA MET A 62 -9.15 -27.33 8.03
C MET A 62 -10.39 -27.40 8.92
N GLN A 63 -11.28 -26.40 8.82
CA GLN A 63 -12.56 -26.41 9.53
C GLN A 63 -13.47 -27.54 9.04
N ALA A 64 -13.64 -27.68 7.72
CA ALA A 64 -14.52 -28.69 7.13
C ALA A 64 -14.03 -30.12 7.39
N ALA A 65 -12.72 -30.34 7.39
CA ALA A 65 -12.11 -31.62 7.74
C ALA A 65 -12.08 -31.90 9.25
N GLY A 66 -12.46 -30.92 10.10
CA GLY A 66 -12.43 -31.05 11.55
C GLY A 66 -11.02 -31.27 12.10
N LEU A 67 -9.98 -30.80 11.39
CA LEU A 67 -8.58 -30.98 11.78
C LEU A 67 -8.20 -30.18 13.03
N LEU A 68 -8.90 -29.07 13.26
CA LEU A 68 -8.71 -28.16 14.38
C LEU A 68 -10.06 -27.78 14.98
N THR A 69 -10.09 -27.56 16.29
CA THR A 69 -11.26 -26.97 16.94
C THR A 69 -11.40 -25.49 16.55
N GLN A 70 -12.60 -24.93 16.74
CA GLN A 70 -12.84 -23.50 16.46
C GLN A 70 -11.88 -22.58 17.22
N GLU A 71 -11.54 -22.93 18.47
CA GLU A 71 -10.59 -22.16 19.29
C GLU A 71 -9.17 -22.21 18.71
N GLN A 72 -8.72 -23.39 18.25
CA GLN A 72 -7.41 -23.53 17.60
C GLN A 72 -7.36 -22.80 16.25
N LEU A 73 -8.44 -22.83 15.47
CA LEU A 73 -8.54 -22.06 14.22
C LEU A 73 -8.42 -20.56 14.47
N LEU A 74 -9.08 -20.04 15.51
CA LEU A 74 -8.99 -18.62 15.88
C LEU A 74 -7.59 -18.22 16.33
N VAL A 75 -6.85 -19.11 17.00
CA VAL A 75 -5.45 -18.82 17.39
C VAL A 75 -4.53 -18.75 16.17
N VAL A 76 -4.72 -19.61 15.17
CA VAL A 76 -3.83 -19.68 13.99
C VAL A 76 -4.18 -18.63 12.95
N PHE A 77 -5.47 -18.48 12.62
CA PHE A 77 -5.93 -17.60 11.54
C PHE A 77 -6.41 -16.23 12.05
N SER A 78 -6.40 -16.00 13.36
CA SER A 78 -6.87 -14.76 13.97
C SER A 78 -8.31 -14.41 13.50
N ASN A 79 -8.64 -13.12 13.43
CA ASN A 79 -9.90 -12.59 12.91
C ASN A 79 -9.86 -12.38 11.38
N ILE A 80 -9.46 -13.40 10.63
CA ILE A 80 -9.22 -13.29 9.17
C ILE A 80 -10.40 -12.72 8.37
N GLN A 81 -11.65 -13.02 8.75
CA GLN A 81 -12.82 -12.46 8.07
C GLN A 81 -12.88 -10.95 8.23
N GLU A 82 -12.67 -10.45 9.45
CA GLU A 82 -12.70 -9.02 9.74
C GLU A 82 -11.58 -8.28 8.99
N LEU A 83 -10.41 -8.92 8.86
CA LEU A 83 -9.29 -8.34 8.10
C LEU A 83 -9.60 -8.23 6.61
N ILE A 84 -10.26 -9.25 6.02
CA ILE A 84 -10.72 -9.19 4.62
C ILE A 84 -11.72 -8.05 4.47
N ASP A 85 -12.75 -7.99 5.31
CA ASP A 85 -13.80 -6.97 5.22
C ASP A 85 -13.21 -5.55 5.38
N LEU A 86 -12.25 -5.37 6.29
CA LEU A 86 -11.56 -4.10 6.49
C LEU A 86 -10.70 -3.70 5.28
N ASN A 87 -9.93 -4.64 4.72
CA ASN A 87 -9.10 -4.39 3.55
C ASN A 87 -9.97 -4.04 2.33
N GLU A 88 -11.06 -4.76 2.10
CA GLU A 88 -11.98 -4.49 0.97
C GLU A 88 -12.58 -3.09 1.08
N ASN A 89 -13.12 -2.72 2.24
CA ASN A 89 -13.63 -1.37 2.48
C ASN A 89 -12.52 -0.31 2.29
N PHE A 90 -11.34 -0.54 2.88
CA PHE A 90 -10.22 0.41 2.80
C PHE A 90 -9.74 0.60 1.36
N LEU A 91 -9.69 -0.48 0.57
CA LEU A 91 -9.29 -0.45 -0.83
C LEU A 91 -10.31 0.30 -1.69
N GLU A 92 -11.61 0.12 -1.44
CA GLU A 92 -12.68 0.87 -2.09
C GLU A 92 -12.52 2.39 -1.82
N TYR A 93 -12.43 2.78 -0.55
CA TYR A 93 -12.22 4.19 -0.17
C TYR A 93 -10.94 4.77 -0.79
N LEU A 94 -9.84 4.02 -0.80
CA LEU A 94 -8.58 4.47 -1.40
C LEU A 94 -8.74 4.76 -2.89
N GLN A 95 -9.42 3.89 -3.62
CA GLN A 95 -9.61 4.05 -5.06
C GLN A 95 -10.48 5.27 -5.36
N GLU A 96 -11.58 5.45 -4.63
CA GLU A 96 -12.46 6.62 -4.77
C GLU A 96 -11.70 7.93 -4.51
N GLU A 97 -10.92 8.01 -3.44
CA GLU A 97 -10.16 9.21 -3.10
C GLU A 97 -9.08 9.53 -4.14
N ILE A 98 -8.46 8.51 -4.72
CA ILE A 98 -7.46 8.69 -5.79
C ILE A 98 -8.12 9.17 -7.08
N GLU A 99 -9.25 8.58 -7.46
CA GLU A 99 -10.02 9.00 -8.63
C GLU A 99 -10.44 10.47 -8.49
N GLN A 100 -11.04 10.83 -7.36
CA GLN A 100 -11.41 12.22 -7.05
C GLN A 100 -10.20 13.17 -7.08
N ALA A 101 -9.06 12.76 -6.52
CA ALA A 101 -7.86 13.58 -6.54
C ALA A 101 -7.33 13.80 -7.98
N ILE A 102 -7.38 12.78 -8.83
CA ILE A 102 -6.99 12.88 -10.24
C ILE A 102 -7.96 13.82 -10.99
N GLU A 103 -9.27 13.65 -10.81
CA GLU A 103 -10.28 14.52 -11.42
C GLU A 103 -10.14 15.97 -11.00
N GLN A 104 -9.94 16.24 -9.71
CA GLN A 104 -9.71 17.59 -9.19
C GLN A 104 -8.45 18.23 -9.79
N VAL A 105 -7.37 17.47 -9.96
CA VAL A 105 -6.14 17.95 -10.60
C VAL A 105 -6.38 18.26 -12.07
N LEU A 106 -7.06 17.37 -12.80
CA LEU A 106 -7.43 17.60 -14.21
C LEU A 106 -8.30 18.86 -14.34
N CYS A 107 -9.37 18.97 -13.56
CA CYS A 107 -10.26 20.13 -13.56
C CYS A 107 -9.52 21.45 -13.26
N ARG A 108 -8.58 21.44 -12.31
CA ARG A 108 -7.72 22.61 -12.04
C ARG A 108 -6.83 22.95 -13.23
N THR A 109 -6.22 21.96 -13.88
CA THR A 109 -5.34 22.20 -15.04
C THR A 109 -6.08 22.75 -16.25
N TRP A 110 -7.30 22.26 -16.56
CA TRP A 110 -8.12 22.74 -17.68
C TRP A 110 -8.78 24.10 -17.42
N ASN A 111 -9.09 24.44 -16.16
CA ASN A 111 -9.66 25.76 -15.81
C ASN A 111 -8.63 26.90 -15.73
N THR A 112 -7.34 26.64 -15.97
CA THR A 112 -6.28 27.67 -15.92
C THR A 112 -6.08 28.48 -17.21
N HIS A 113 -6.94 28.34 -18.23
CA HIS A 113 -6.89 29.21 -19.42
C HIS A 113 -8.25 29.82 -19.79
N PRO A 114 -8.52 31.07 -19.34
CA PRO A 114 -9.59 31.90 -19.92
C PRO A 114 -9.07 32.95 -20.92
N VAL A 115 -7.91 32.80 -21.57
CA VAL A 115 -7.32 33.91 -22.38
C VAL A 115 -7.01 33.64 -23.86
N LEU A 116 -7.40 32.51 -24.47
CA LEU A 116 -7.20 32.31 -25.92
C LEU A 116 -8.45 31.87 -26.69
N VAL A 117 -9.63 32.37 -26.32
CA VAL A 117 -10.82 32.37 -27.19
C VAL A 117 -11.41 33.77 -27.26
N THR A 118 -10.59 34.77 -27.59
CA THR A 118 -11.07 36.04 -28.17
C THR A 118 -9.93 36.69 -28.95
N ALA A 119 -9.64 36.17 -30.15
CA ALA A 119 -8.98 36.96 -31.18
C ALA A 119 -9.93 37.00 -32.37
N MET A 120 -10.65 38.11 -32.46
CA MET A 120 -11.31 38.61 -33.66
C MET A 120 -10.27 38.97 -34.72
#